data_AF-A0A345U8N5-F1
#
_entry.id   AF-A0A345U8N5-F1
#
_cell.length_a   1.000
_cell.length_b   1.000
_cell.length_c   1.000
_cell.angle_alpha   90.00
_cell.angle_beta   90.00
_cell.angle_gamma   90.00
#
_symmetry.space_group_name_H-M   'P 1'
#
loop_
_entity.id
_entity.type
_entity.pdbx_description
1 polymer ?
#
loop_
_entity_poly.entity_id
_entity_poly.type
_entity_poly.pdbx_seq_one_letter_code
_entity_poly.pdbx_strand_id
1 'polypeptide(L)'
;MHRLDNTFCIRCGNLTRHPKVYTLHNFNNSIQLMHYIYNLIHDYKIQKNINEIFSIIYKNKKSNKIKQYLNRFKYIYYKTQNYYNIISETYFDDKYITEIALLNLYIIYISSNKNGIYFLIKYIKSPSYI
;
A
#
# COMPACT_ATOMS: atom_id res chain seq x y z
N MET A 1 11.47 -26.22 -19.88
CA MET A 1 11.63 -24.91 -19.21
C MET A 1 10.35 -24.09 -19.31
N HIS A 2 9.17 -24.66 -19.00
CA HIS A 2 7.84 -24.02 -19.15
C HIS A 2 6.97 -24.15 -17.88
N ARG A 3 7.47 -24.82 -16.83
CA ARG A 3 6.67 -25.19 -15.65
C ARG A 3 6.81 -24.20 -14.48
N LEU A 4 7.87 -23.38 -14.48
CA LEU A 4 8.18 -22.41 -13.43
C LEU A 4 7.52 -21.04 -13.66
N ASP A 5 7.21 -20.71 -14.92
CA ASP A 5 6.66 -19.40 -15.27
C ASP A 5 5.27 -19.17 -14.67
N ASN A 6 4.49 -20.26 -14.53
CA ASN A 6 3.14 -20.21 -13.94
C ASN A 6 3.14 -20.28 -12.41
N THR A 7 4.24 -20.67 -11.75
CA THR A 7 4.30 -20.84 -10.29
C THR A 7 4.49 -19.52 -9.53
N PHE A 8 4.95 -18.48 -10.24
CA PHE A 8 5.18 -17.14 -9.68
C PHE A 8 4.32 -16.06 -10.33
N CYS A 9 3.15 -16.43 -10.86
CA CYS A 9 2.13 -15.47 -11.23
C CYS A 9 1.55 -14.84 -9.96
N ILE A 10 2.10 -13.71 -9.53
CA ILE A 10 1.50 -12.92 -8.46
C ILE A 10 0.25 -12.27 -9.06
N ARG A 11 -0.92 -12.61 -8.51
CA ARG A 11 -2.18 -11.96 -8.88
C ARG A 11 -2.10 -10.50 -8.44
N CYS A 12 -2.01 -9.58 -9.39
CA CYS A 12 -2.15 -8.16 -9.15
C CYS A 12 -3.56 -7.74 -9.54
N GLY A 13 -4.38 -7.40 -8.55
CA GLY A 13 -5.70 -6.83 -8.77
C GLY A 13 -6.78 -7.50 -7.92
N ASN A 14 -7.66 -6.67 -7.36
CA ASN A 14 -8.91 -7.14 -6.81
C ASN A 14 -9.83 -7.52 -7.99
N LEU A 15 -10.28 -8.79 -8.03
CA LEU A 15 -11.16 -9.35 -9.07
C LEU A 15 -12.41 -8.49 -9.30
N THR A 16 -12.87 -7.82 -8.25
CA THR A 16 -14.05 -6.95 -8.27
C THR A 16 -13.75 -5.54 -8.82
N ARG A 17 -12.49 -5.05 -8.72
CA ARG A 17 -12.16 -3.66 -9.05
C ARG A 17 -11.58 -3.47 -10.45
N HIS A 18 -10.77 -4.40 -10.98
CA HIS A 18 -10.08 -4.24 -12.28
C HIS A 18 -10.12 -5.51 -13.16
N PRO A 19 -11.28 -5.89 -13.73
CA PRO A 19 -11.38 -7.07 -14.58
C PRO A 19 -10.53 -6.99 -15.87
N LYS A 20 -10.22 -5.77 -16.34
CA LYS A 20 -9.43 -5.51 -17.57
C LYS A 20 -7.93 -5.34 -17.34
N VAL A 21 -7.47 -5.15 -16.10
CA VAL A 21 -6.03 -4.99 -15.74
C VAL A 21 -5.45 -6.33 -15.28
N TYR A 22 -6.06 -7.44 -15.73
CA TYR A 22 -5.61 -8.80 -15.52
C TYR A 22 -4.32 -9.05 -16.34
N THR A 23 -3.23 -8.48 -15.86
CA THR A 23 -1.90 -8.76 -16.42
C THR A 23 -1.19 -9.69 -15.46
N LEU A 24 -0.94 -10.91 -15.92
CA LEU A 24 -0.04 -11.83 -15.26
C LEU A 24 1.34 -11.19 -15.31
N HIS A 25 1.78 -10.58 -14.21
CA HIS A 25 3.19 -10.21 -14.11
C HIS A 25 4.00 -11.51 -14.12
N ASN A 26 4.84 -11.66 -15.15
CA ASN A 26 5.83 -12.73 -15.14
C ASN A 26 6.78 -12.55 -13.94
N PHE A 27 7.52 -13.61 -13.61
CA PHE A 27 8.45 -13.62 -12.48
C PHE A 27 9.42 -12.42 -12.50
N ASN A 28 9.94 -12.07 -13.68
CA ASN A 28 10.88 -10.95 -13.85
C ASN A 28 10.25 -9.60 -13.48
N ASN A 29 9.03 -9.34 -13.94
CA ASN A 29 8.30 -8.11 -13.60
C ASN A 29 7.98 -8.04 -12.10
N SER A 30 7.68 -9.19 -11.48
CA SER A 30 7.47 -9.28 -10.03
C SER A 30 8.73 -8.94 -9.23
N ILE A 31 9.88 -9.46 -9.63
CA ILE A 31 11.18 -9.13 -9.01
C ILE A 31 11.49 -7.64 -9.18
N GLN A 32 11.33 -7.10 -10.38
CA GLN A 32 11.58 -5.68 -10.65
C GLN A 32 10.69 -4.80 -9.77
N LEU A 33 9.39 -5.12 -9.67
CA LEU A 33 8.46 -4.40 -8.81
C LEU A 33 8.89 -4.47 -7.34
N MET A 34 9.25 -5.65 -6.83
CA MET A 34 9.75 -5.81 -5.45
C MET A 34 11.01 -4.97 -5.22
N HIS A 35 11.93 -4.94 -6.18
CA HIS A 35 13.15 -4.14 -6.11
C HIS A 35 12.86 -2.63 -6.10
N TYR A 36 11.94 -2.15 -6.95
CA TYR A 36 11.52 -0.76 -6.92
C TYR A 36 10.88 -0.37 -5.59
N ILE A 37 9.98 -1.22 -5.07
CA ILE A 37 9.35 -0.99 -3.77
C ILE A 37 10.41 -0.99 -2.67
N TYR A 38 11.36 -1.92 -2.69
CA TYR A 38 12.46 -1.96 -1.75
C TYR A 38 13.24 -0.65 -1.75
N ASN A 39 13.63 -0.13 -2.91
CA ASN A 39 14.37 1.12 -3.02
C ASN A 39 13.55 2.32 -2.53
N LEU A 40 12.26 2.40 -2.85
CA LEU A 40 11.37 3.45 -2.35
C LEU A 40 11.23 3.41 -0.82
N ILE A 41 11.10 2.22 -0.26
CA ILE A 41 11.00 2.03 1.19
C ILE A 41 12.31 2.44 1.87
N HIS A 42 13.46 2.16 1.27
CA HIS A 42 14.77 2.52 1.85
C HIS A 42 15.21 3.96 1.54
N ASP A 43 14.40 4.74 0.81
CA ASP A 43 14.69 6.15 0.55
C ASP A 43 14.71 6.94 1.87
N TYR A 44 15.81 7.65 2.08
CA TYR A 44 16.06 8.36 3.34
C TYR A 44 15.04 9.48 3.59
N LYS A 45 14.54 10.16 2.55
CA LYS A 45 13.55 11.24 2.69
C LYS A 45 12.21 10.67 3.10
N ILE A 46 11.83 9.55 2.48
CA ILE A 46 10.61 8.82 2.82
C ILE A 46 10.67 8.37 4.29
N GLN A 47 11.74 7.69 4.71
CA GLN A 47 11.88 7.22 6.09
C GLN A 47 11.93 8.37 7.11
N LYS A 48 12.63 9.47 6.79
CA LYS A 48 12.62 10.67 7.64
C LYS A 48 11.21 11.24 7.81
N ASN A 49 10.45 11.36 6.73
CA ASN A 49 9.08 11.88 6.79
C ASN A 49 8.16 10.96 7.61
N ILE A 50 8.30 9.65 7.46
CA ILE A 50 7.53 8.66 8.22
C ILE A 50 7.85 8.76 9.71
N ASN A 51 9.13 8.84 10.07
CA ASN A 51 9.56 9.02 11.46
C ASN A 51 9.06 10.34 12.07
N GLU A 52 9.07 11.43 11.30
CA GLU A 52 8.49 12.69 11.72
C GLU A 52 6.98 12.56 12.00
N ILE A 53 6.23 11.91 11.11
CA ILE A 53 4.80 11.66 11.29
C ILE A 53 4.56 10.84 12.57
N PHE A 54 5.28 9.73 12.78
CA PHE A 54 5.10 8.90 13.98
C PHE A 54 5.49 9.63 15.27
N SER A 55 6.59 10.41 15.27
CA SER A 55 6.96 11.23 16.42
C SER A 55 5.85 12.24 16.77
N ILE A 56 5.19 12.82 15.77
CA ILE A 56 4.10 13.78 16.00
C ILE A 56 2.87 13.08 16.57
N ILE A 57 2.49 11.91 16.03
CA ILE A 57 1.37 11.10 16.53
C ILE A 57 1.62 10.69 17.98
N TYR A 58 2.80 10.13 18.28
CA TYR A 58 3.15 9.69 19.63
C TYR A 58 3.11 10.84 20.66
N LYS A 59 3.56 12.02 20.27
CA LYS A 59 3.52 13.22 21.13
C LYS A 59 2.15 13.90 21.18
N ASN A 60 1.13 13.33 20.53
CA ASN A 60 -0.22 13.89 20.38
C ASN A 60 -0.22 15.37 19.92
N LYS A 61 0.73 15.72 19.04
CA LYS A 61 0.89 17.09 18.55
C LYS A 61 0.03 17.31 17.31
N LYS A 62 -0.70 18.43 17.27
CA LYS A 62 -1.34 18.88 16.03
C LYS A 62 -0.27 19.28 15.03
N SER A 63 -0.36 18.75 13.80
CA SER A 63 0.56 19.09 12.72
C SER A 63 -0.16 19.17 11.39
N ASN A 64 0.09 20.27 10.66
CA ASN A 64 -0.37 20.44 9.30
C ASN A 64 0.18 19.38 8.36
N LYS A 65 1.38 18.83 8.62
CA LYS A 65 1.97 17.77 7.80
C LYS A 65 1.14 16.48 7.83
N ILE A 66 0.69 16.06 9.02
CA ILE A 66 -0.18 14.86 9.15
C ILE A 66 -1.50 15.12 8.45
N LYS A 67 -2.10 16.29 8.68
CA LYS A 67 -3.36 16.67 8.02
C LYS A 67 -3.23 16.64 6.50
N GLN A 68 -2.14 17.15 5.94
CA GLN A 68 -1.86 17.12 4.51
C GLN A 68 -1.70 15.69 3.99
N TYR A 69 -0.95 14.84 4.70
CA TYR A 69 -0.78 13.43 4.35
C TYR A 69 -2.13 12.70 4.32
N LEU A 70 -2.91 12.81 5.40
CA LEU A 70 -4.22 12.15 5.51
C LEU A 70 -5.21 12.65 4.47
N ASN A 71 -5.26 13.97 4.22
CA ASN A 71 -6.13 14.53 3.19
C ASN A 71 -5.74 14.07 1.79
N ARG A 72 -4.44 14.00 1.49
CA ARG A 72 -3.96 13.49 0.21
C ARG A 72 -4.27 12.01 0.05
N PHE A 73 -4.11 11.21 1.11
CA PHE A 73 -4.50 9.80 1.11
C PHE A 73 -6.00 9.63 0.88
N LYS A 74 -6.84 10.35 1.62
CA LYS A 74 -8.30 10.37 1.43
C LYS A 74 -8.68 10.72 -0.01
N TYR A 75 -8.10 11.78 -0.56
CA TYR A 75 -8.34 12.18 -1.94
C TYR A 75 -8.01 11.05 -2.94
N ILE A 76 -6.84 10.42 -2.78
CA ILE A 76 -6.43 9.29 -3.64
C ILE A 76 -7.39 8.11 -3.44
N TYR A 77 -7.72 7.78 -2.19
CA TYR A 77 -8.63 6.69 -1.85
C TYR A 77 -10.00 6.91 -2.50
N TYR A 78 -10.65 8.05 -2.26
CA TYR A 78 -11.94 8.38 -2.85
C TYR A 78 -11.89 8.48 -4.37
N LYS A 79 -10.84 9.05 -4.96
CA LYS A 79 -10.69 9.08 -6.42
C LYS A 79 -10.60 7.67 -7.01
N THR A 80 -9.86 6.78 -6.35
CA THR A 80 -9.71 5.38 -6.74
C THR A 80 -11.04 4.65 -6.57
N GLN A 81 -11.70 4.77 -5.42
CA GLN A 81 -13.03 4.17 -5.21
C GLN A 81 -14.06 4.73 -6.18
N ASN A 82 -14.14 6.04 -6.42
CA ASN A 82 -15.09 6.62 -7.39
C ASN A 82 -14.83 6.18 -8.83
N TYR A 83 -13.56 5.96 -9.19
CA TYR A 83 -13.19 5.49 -10.52
C TYR A 83 -13.52 4.00 -10.72
N TYR A 84 -13.61 3.20 -9.65
CA TYR A 84 -13.78 1.74 -9.73
C TYR A 84 -15.08 1.18 -9.11
N ASN A 85 -15.73 1.92 -8.22
CA ASN A 85 -17.00 1.61 -7.57
C ASN A 85 -18.13 2.43 -8.20
N ILE A 86 -18.33 2.29 -9.51
CA ILE A 86 -19.56 2.77 -10.16
C ILE A 86 -20.79 2.00 -9.60
N ILE A 87 -20.58 0.86 -8.93
CA ILE A 87 -21.62 -0.11 -8.52
C ILE A 87 -21.64 -0.40 -7.01
N SER A 88 -20.61 -0.06 -6.23
CA SER A 88 -20.55 -0.43 -4.80
C SER A 88 -21.20 0.62 -3.91
N GLU A 89 -22.21 0.21 -3.15
CA GLU A 89 -22.87 1.02 -2.10
C GLU A 89 -22.07 1.12 -0.79
N THR A 90 -20.88 0.51 -0.72
CA THR A 90 -20.06 0.54 0.50
C THR A 90 -19.37 1.89 0.68
N TYR A 91 -19.98 2.74 1.51
CA TYR A 91 -19.38 3.97 2.00
C TYR A 91 -18.54 3.69 3.25
N PHE A 92 -17.22 3.84 3.12
CA PHE A 92 -16.33 3.80 4.27
C PHE A 92 -16.23 5.18 4.89
N ASP A 93 -16.33 5.25 6.21
CA ASP A 93 -16.20 6.53 6.91
C ASP A 93 -14.76 7.06 6.88
N ASP A 94 -14.63 8.35 7.15
CA ASP A 94 -13.36 9.06 7.16
C ASP A 94 -12.38 8.55 8.24
N LYS A 95 -12.90 7.92 9.29
CA LYS A 95 -12.12 7.34 10.39
C LYS A 95 -11.43 6.06 9.91
N TYR A 96 -12.17 5.16 9.29
CA TYR A 96 -11.67 3.93 8.72
C TYR A 96 -10.61 4.18 7.64
N ILE A 97 -10.84 5.16 6.76
CA ILE A 97 -9.85 5.55 5.73
C ILE A 97 -8.57 6.09 6.38
N THR A 98 -8.71 6.82 7.49
CA THR A 98 -7.56 7.31 8.27
C THR A 98 -6.79 6.16 8.90
N GLU A 99 -7.47 5.15 9.45
CA GLU A 99 -6.85 3.94 9.99
C GLU A 99 -6.09 3.17 8.92
N ILE A 100 -6.66 3.01 7.71
CA ILE A 100 -5.95 2.41 6.57
C ILE A 100 -4.69 3.22 6.22
N ALA A 101 -4.77 4.55 6.18
CA ALA A 101 -3.62 5.41 5.88
C ALA A 101 -2.49 5.18 6.88
N LEU A 102 -2.81 5.18 8.18
CA LEU A 102 -1.84 4.97 9.25
C LEU A 102 -1.25 3.55 9.23
N LEU A 103 -2.08 2.54 8.97
CA LEU A 103 -1.63 1.16 8.82
C LEU A 103 -0.65 1.03 7.65
N ASN A 104 -0.96 1.61 6.50
CA ASN A 104 -0.06 1.62 5.34
C ASN A 104 1.28 2.29 5.65
N LEU A 105 1.25 3.44 6.34
CA LEU A 105 2.46 4.13 6.78
C LEU A 105 3.30 3.25 7.72
N TYR A 106 2.64 2.53 8.63
CA TYR A 106 3.27 1.61 9.57
C TYR A 106 3.90 0.40 8.86
N ILE A 107 3.20 -0.18 7.88
CA ILE A 107 3.76 -1.26 7.06
C ILE A 107 5.03 -0.78 6.34
N ILE A 108 5.03 0.41 5.74
CA ILE A 108 6.22 0.97 5.09
C ILE A 108 7.37 1.15 6.09
N TYR A 109 7.07 1.63 7.30
CA TYR A 109 8.04 1.81 8.37
C TYR A 109 8.68 0.49 8.81
N ILE A 110 7.89 -0.54 9.12
CA ILE A 110 8.46 -1.83 9.52
C ILE A 110 9.18 -2.51 8.36
N SER A 111 8.79 -2.20 7.12
CA SER A 111 9.33 -2.80 5.90
C SER A 111 10.74 -2.31 5.54
N SER A 112 11.17 -1.17 6.08
CA SER A 112 12.53 -0.64 5.90
C SER A 112 13.58 -1.35 6.77
N ASN A 113 13.17 -2.23 7.66
CA ASN A 113 14.08 -3.10 8.40
C ASN A 113 14.65 -4.19 7.50
N LYS A 114 15.79 -4.78 7.90
CA LYS A 114 16.51 -5.82 7.14
C LYS A 114 15.62 -6.99 6.68
N ASN A 115 14.66 -7.41 7.50
CA ASN A 115 13.67 -8.46 7.19
C ASN A 115 12.27 -7.92 6.92
N GLY A 116 12.14 -6.60 6.79
CA GLY A 116 10.89 -5.87 6.70
C GLY A 116 10.07 -6.22 5.46
N ILE A 117 10.74 -6.51 4.35
CA ILE A 117 10.07 -6.88 3.09
C ILE A 117 9.21 -8.15 3.22
N TYR A 118 9.52 -9.04 4.16
CA TYR A 118 8.68 -10.20 4.46
C TYR A 118 7.30 -9.77 5.02
N PHE A 119 7.27 -8.75 5.88
CA PHE A 119 6.02 -8.21 6.41
C PHE A 119 5.19 -7.55 5.32
N LEU A 120 5.84 -6.83 4.39
CA LEU A 120 5.16 -6.27 3.22
C LEU A 120 4.54 -7.37 2.35
N ILE A 121 5.29 -8.42 2.04
CA ILE A 121 4.80 -9.54 1.23
C ILE A 121 3.63 -10.23 1.93
N LYS A 122 3.72 -10.45 3.25
CA LYS A 122 2.65 -11.03 4.05
C LYS A 122 1.41 -10.13 4.06
N TYR A 123 1.59 -8.81 4.20
CA TYR A 123 0.51 -7.83 4.15
C TYR A 123 -0.21 -7.84 2.81
N ILE A 124 0.53 -7.84 1.69
CA ILE A 124 -0.03 -7.87 0.33
C ILE A 124 -0.73 -9.20 0.03
N LYS A 125 -0.19 -10.33 0.52
CA LYS A 125 -0.76 -11.67 0.31
C LYS A 125 -1.88 -12.03 1.29
N SER A 126 -2.13 -11.21 2.32
CA SER A 126 -3.13 -11.55 3.32
C SER A 126 -4.53 -11.55 2.70
N PRO A 127 -5.30 -12.65 2.80
CA PRO A 127 -6.67 -12.71 2.29
C PRO A 127 -7.65 -11.84 3.09
N SER A 128 -7.20 -11.23 4.19
CA SER A 128 -8.00 -10.35 5.02
C SER A 128 -8.19 -8.97 4.35
N TYR A 129 -9.26 -8.91 3.55
CA TYR A 129 -10.07 -7.75 3.16
C TYR A 129 -9.44 -6.69 2.25
N ILE A 130 -9.72 -6.85 0.95
CA ILE A 130 -10.31 -5.79 0.12
C ILE A 130 -11.47 -6.39 -0.70
#